data_AF-A0A6C0JA74-F1
#
_entry.id   AF-A0A6C0JA74-F1
#
_cell.length_a   1.000
_cell.length_b   1.000
_cell.length_c   1.000
_cell.angle_alpha   90.00
_cell.angle_beta   90.00
_cell.angle_gamma   90.00
#
_symmetry.space_group_name_H-M   'P 1'
#
loop_
_entity.id
_entity.type
_entity.pdbx_description
1 polymer ?
#
loop_
_entity_poly.entity_id
_entity_poly.type
_entity_poly.pdbx_seq_one_letter_code
_entity_poly.pdbx_strand_id
1 'polypeptide(L)'
;MDLSQWYIKYIFNSHLKVLNSDPEQRKYYPNQTSREVKSGHYVSVKPTVLPNTYMVHYSPLLASHLYLSSDTMLSLKMQHFLTGDIDKTIHSWATPILYQYMVLK
;
A
#
# COMPACT_ATOMS: atom_id res chain seq x y z
N MET A 1 -11.16 -8.48 -15.43
CA MET A 1 -11.73 -8.30 -14.07
C MET A 1 -11.74 -6.81 -13.75
N ASP A 2 -12.83 -6.27 -13.17
CA ASP A 2 -12.86 -4.87 -12.74
C ASP A 2 -11.92 -4.64 -11.55
N LEU A 3 -11.35 -3.43 -11.44
CA LEU A 3 -10.40 -3.09 -10.38
C LEU A 3 -10.99 -3.32 -8.99
N SER A 4 -12.27 -3.00 -8.79
CA SER A 4 -12.96 -3.18 -7.49
C SER A 4 -13.03 -4.66 -7.07
N GLN A 5 -13.19 -5.56 -8.04
CA GLN A 5 -13.18 -7.01 -7.81
C GLN A 5 -11.77 -7.52 -7.52
N TRP A 6 -10.77 -6.95 -8.22
CA TRP A 6 -9.36 -7.23 -7.93
C TRP A 6 -8.99 -6.81 -6.50
N TYR A 7 -9.46 -5.65 -6.04
CA TYR A 7 -9.25 -5.12 -4.69
C TYR A 7 -9.69 -6.10 -3.61
N ILE A 8 -10.96 -6.54 -3.67
CA ILE A 8 -11.54 -7.44 -2.67
C ILE A 8 -10.72 -8.73 -2.56
N LYS A 9 -10.24 -9.24 -3.70
CA LYS A 9 -9.52 -10.50 -3.76
C LYS A 9 -8.08 -10.41 -3.24
N TYR A 10 -7.37 -9.32 -3.52
CA TYR A 10 -5.90 -9.29 -3.36
C TYR A 10 -5.36 -8.23 -2.39
N ILE A 11 -6.13 -7.19 -2.03
CA ILE A 11 -5.65 -6.13 -1.12
C ILE A 11 -5.91 -6.45 0.34
N PHE A 12 -6.96 -7.24 0.63
CA PHE A 12 -7.30 -7.58 2.01
C PHE A 12 -6.26 -8.50 2.63
N ASN A 13 -5.35 -7.93 3.42
CA ASN A 13 -4.37 -8.71 4.17
C ASN A 13 -5.01 -9.25 5.45
N SER A 14 -5.40 -10.53 5.42
CA SER A 14 -5.98 -11.23 6.57
C SER A 14 -5.05 -11.29 7.78
N HIS A 15 -3.72 -11.18 7.59
CA HIS A 15 -2.76 -11.18 8.70
C HIS A 15 -2.89 -9.96 9.61
N LEU A 16 -3.46 -8.84 9.13
CA LEU A 16 -3.71 -7.68 10.00
C LEU A 16 -4.69 -7.98 11.14
N LYS A 17 -5.47 -9.07 11.06
CA LYS A 17 -6.35 -9.54 12.13
C LYS A 17 -5.60 -10.22 13.28
N VAL A 18 -4.42 -10.77 13.02
CA VAL A 18 -3.64 -11.58 13.98
C VAL A 18 -2.33 -10.90 14.39
N LEU A 19 -1.81 -10.00 13.56
CA LEU A 19 -0.60 -9.25 13.86
C LEU A 19 -0.90 -8.07 14.76
N ASN A 20 -0.01 -7.83 15.71
CA ASN A 20 -0.04 -6.63 16.54
C ASN A 20 0.47 -5.44 15.76
N SER A 21 -0.31 -4.36 15.76
CA SER A 21 0.13 -3.06 15.26
C SER A 21 1.02 -2.36 16.28
N ASP A 22 1.78 -1.37 15.82
CA ASP A 22 2.58 -0.53 16.70
C ASP A 22 1.71 0.20 17.75
N PRO A 23 1.96 0.01 19.06
CA PRO A 23 1.22 0.69 20.12
C PRO A 23 1.32 2.21 20.03
N GLU A 24 2.41 2.75 19.45
CA GLU A 24 2.59 4.19 19.31
C GLU A 24 1.99 4.77 18.01
N GLN A 25 1.46 3.94 17.10
CA GLN A 25 1.00 4.43 15.79
C GLN A 25 -0.07 5.51 15.87
N ARG A 26 -0.90 5.53 16.93
CA ARG A 26 -1.95 6.54 17.13
C ARG A 26 -1.35 7.91 17.41
N LYS A 27 -0.23 7.96 18.14
CA LYS A 27 0.46 9.20 18.49
C LYS A 27 1.07 9.88 17.26
N TYR A 28 1.49 9.09 16.28
CA TYR A 28 2.20 9.57 15.10
C TYR A 28 1.38 9.48 13.81
N TYR A 29 0.10 9.12 13.87
CA TYR A 29 -0.77 9.04 12.69
C TYR A 29 -0.77 10.38 11.94
N PRO A 30 -0.62 10.41 10.59
CA PRO A 30 -0.72 9.31 9.62
C PRO A 30 0.58 8.51 9.38
N ASN A 31 1.56 8.62 10.28
CA ASN A 31 2.83 7.90 10.23
C ASN A 31 3.66 8.22 8.97
N GLN A 32 3.75 9.53 8.66
CA GLN A 32 4.42 10.05 7.46
C GLN A 32 5.87 10.51 7.70
N THR A 33 6.39 10.35 8.91
CA THR A 33 7.77 10.68 9.28
C THR A 33 8.51 9.43 9.71
N SER A 34 9.78 9.30 9.32
CA SER A 34 10.64 8.20 9.76
C SER A 34 10.78 8.18 11.28
N ARG A 35 10.55 7.01 11.87
CA ARG A 35 10.73 6.74 13.30
C ARG A 35 10.88 5.24 13.54
N GLU A 36 11.36 4.89 14.72
CA GLU A 36 11.36 3.50 15.18
C GLU A 36 9.93 3.00 15.44
N VAL A 37 9.69 1.73 15.12
CA VAL A 37 8.44 1.02 15.43
C VAL A 37 8.66 0.20 16.68
N LYS A 38 7.86 0.44 17.73
CA LYS A 38 8.06 -0.22 19.02
C LYS A 38 7.25 -1.50 19.10
N SER A 39 7.90 -2.66 19.03
CA SER A 39 7.29 -3.98 19.29
C SER A 39 6.06 -4.37 18.43
N GLY A 40 5.70 -3.57 17.42
CA GLY A 40 4.60 -3.84 16.48
C GLY A 40 5.10 -4.45 15.16
N HIS A 41 4.27 -5.25 14.52
CA HIS A 41 4.56 -5.89 13.23
C HIS A 41 4.27 -4.97 12.03
N TYR A 42 3.41 -3.97 12.23
CA TYR A 42 3.05 -3.01 11.19
C TYR A 42 2.59 -1.69 11.81
N VAL A 43 2.54 -0.66 10.98
CA VAL A 43 2.01 0.67 11.31
C VAL A 43 0.93 1.01 10.30
N SER A 44 -0.24 1.47 10.76
CA SER A 44 -1.24 2.04 9.86
C SER A 44 -0.72 3.37 9.30
N VAL A 45 -0.67 3.47 7.97
CA VAL A 45 -0.18 4.65 7.25
C VAL A 45 -1.27 5.14 6.31
N LYS A 46 -1.11 6.35 5.78
CA LYS A 46 -1.83 6.78 4.57
C LYS A 46 -0.85 7.27 3.53
N PRO A 47 -0.98 6.81 2.26
CA PRO A 47 -0.18 7.36 1.19
C PRO A 47 -0.47 8.86 1.03
N THR A 48 0.55 9.60 0.59
CA THR A 48 0.39 11.00 0.20
C THR A 48 0.06 11.03 -1.29
N VAL A 49 -1.09 11.59 -1.64
CA VAL A 49 -1.55 11.65 -3.04
C VAL A 49 -0.62 12.51 -3.87
N LEU A 50 -0.30 12.05 -5.09
CA LEU A 50 0.41 12.83 -6.09
C LEU A 50 -0.59 13.64 -6.96
N PRO A 51 -0.45 14.98 -7.06
CA PRO A 51 -1.33 15.79 -7.91
C PRO A 51 -0.97 15.66 -9.40
N ASN A 52 -1.95 15.87 -10.28
CA ASN A 52 -1.78 15.95 -11.75
C ASN A 52 -1.06 14.75 -12.38
N THR A 53 -1.46 13.54 -11.99
CA THR A 53 -0.82 12.30 -12.45
C THR A 53 -1.33 11.86 -13.81
N TYR A 54 -0.59 10.97 -14.47
CA TYR A 54 -1.02 10.27 -15.68
C TYR A 54 -0.23 8.95 -15.81
N MET A 55 -0.77 7.98 -16.55
CA MET A 55 -0.09 6.71 -16.81
C MET A 55 1.04 6.91 -17.83
N VAL A 56 2.28 6.68 -17.43
CA VAL A 56 3.45 6.76 -18.32
C VAL A 56 3.67 5.44 -19.06
N HIS A 57 3.61 4.33 -18.33
CA HIS A 57 3.89 3.00 -18.85
C HIS A 57 3.33 1.93 -17.93
N TYR A 58 2.91 0.79 -18.50
CA TYR A 58 2.64 -0.44 -17.76
C TYR A 58 3.16 -1.64 -18.53
N SER A 59 3.49 -2.74 -17.84
CA SER A 59 3.90 -3.99 -18.49
C SER A 59 2.67 -4.80 -18.91
N PRO A 60 2.45 -5.05 -20.22
CA PRO A 60 1.31 -5.84 -20.69
C PRO A 60 1.36 -7.28 -20.20
N LEU A 61 2.56 -7.85 -20.09
CA LEU A 61 2.78 -9.21 -19.58
C LEU A 61 2.41 -9.31 -18.09
N LEU A 62 2.80 -8.33 -17.27
CA LEU A 62 2.42 -8.33 -15.86
C LEU A 62 0.91 -8.12 -15.70
N ALA A 63 0.31 -7.23 -16.48
CA ALA A 63 -1.13 -6.99 -16.45
C ALA A 63 -1.92 -8.27 -16.76
N SER A 64 -1.47 -9.05 -17.76
CA SER A 64 -2.12 -10.32 -18.10
C SER A 64 -1.97 -11.37 -16.98
N HIS A 65 -0.79 -11.48 -16.37
CA HIS A 65 -0.56 -12.37 -15.22
C HIS A 65 -1.43 -12.00 -14.00
N LEU A 66 -1.75 -10.71 -13.84
CA LEU A 66 -2.62 -10.21 -12.77
C LEU A 66 -4.10 -10.21 -13.15
N TYR A 67 -4.46 -10.71 -14.33
CA TYR A 67 -5.83 -10.73 -14.87
C TYR A 67 -6.46 -9.33 -15.00
N LEU A 68 -5.64 -8.33 -15.30
CA LEU A 68 -6.01 -6.94 -15.53
C LEU A 68 -6.00 -6.65 -17.05
N SER A 69 -7.09 -6.08 -17.57
CA SER A 69 -7.16 -5.67 -18.97
C SER A 69 -6.47 -4.33 -19.21
N SER A 70 -6.12 -4.04 -20.47
CA SER A 70 -5.59 -2.74 -20.87
C SER A 70 -6.53 -1.59 -20.49
N ASP A 71 -7.85 -1.76 -20.66
CA ASP A 71 -8.84 -0.76 -20.25
C ASP A 71 -8.78 -0.48 -18.73
N THR A 72 -8.60 -1.53 -17.92
CA THR A 72 -8.41 -1.36 -16.47
C THR A 72 -7.11 -0.63 -16.19
N MET A 73 -6.00 -1.00 -16.86
CA MET A 73 -4.69 -0.36 -16.67
C MET A 73 -4.70 1.12 -17.03
N LEU A 74 -5.43 1.51 -18.07
CA LEU A 74 -5.53 2.89 -18.56
C LEU A 74 -6.65 3.69 -17.87
N SER A 75 -7.41 3.08 -16.97
CA SER A 75 -8.51 3.75 -16.28
C SER A 75 -8.02 4.77 -15.24
N LEU A 76 -8.81 5.82 -15.03
CA LEU A 76 -8.60 6.77 -13.94
C LEU A 76 -8.55 6.07 -12.56
N LYS A 77 -9.35 5.02 -12.36
CA LYS A 77 -9.35 4.25 -11.12
C LYS A 77 -7.99 3.61 -10.83
N MET A 78 -7.33 3.06 -11.85
CA MET A 78 -5.99 2.49 -11.70
C MET A 78 -4.96 3.58 -11.42
N GLN A 79 -5.07 4.72 -12.09
CA GLN A 79 -4.21 5.87 -11.83
C GLN A 79 -4.32 6.35 -10.38
N HIS A 80 -5.54 6.54 -9.88
CA HIS A 80 -5.80 6.93 -8.49
C HIS A 80 -5.21 5.89 -7.51
N PHE A 81 -5.42 4.59 -7.78
CA PHE A 81 -4.84 3.52 -6.97
C PHE A 81 -3.31 3.59 -6.86
N LEU A 82 -2.62 3.67 -8.00
CA LEU A 82 -1.15 3.67 -8.04
C LEU A 82 -0.53 4.93 -7.45
N THR A 83 -1.30 6.02 -7.36
CA THR A 83 -0.84 7.33 -6.87
C THR A 83 -1.26 7.59 -5.42
N GLY A 84 -1.87 6.58 -4.78
CA GLY A 84 -2.31 6.68 -3.39
C GLY A 84 -3.58 7.48 -3.16
N ASP A 85 -4.29 7.88 -4.23
CA ASP A 85 -5.62 8.50 -4.16
C ASP A 85 -6.69 7.42 -3.97
N ILE A 86 -6.62 6.76 -2.83
CA ILE A 86 -7.47 5.63 -2.48
C ILE A 86 -8.58 6.07 -1.53
N ASP A 87 -9.72 5.36 -1.60
CA ASP A 87 -10.83 5.57 -0.67
C ASP A 87 -10.35 5.49 0.78
N LYS A 88 -10.84 6.40 1.63
CA LYS A 88 -10.56 6.45 3.08
C LYS A 88 -10.97 5.18 3.80
N THR A 89 -11.85 4.36 3.22
CA THR A 89 -12.25 3.05 3.74
C THR A 89 -11.14 1.99 3.61
N ILE A 90 -10.16 2.21 2.71
CA ILE A 90 -9.05 1.29 2.51
C ILE A 90 -8.01 1.49 3.62
N HIS A 91 -7.74 0.40 4.33
CA HIS A 91 -6.77 0.37 5.42
C HIS A 91 -5.38 0.06 4.88
N SER A 92 -4.57 1.10 4.64
CA SER A 92 -3.17 0.96 4.27
C SER A 92 -2.26 0.79 5.50
N TRP A 93 -1.22 -0.01 5.33
CA TRP A 93 -0.27 -0.39 6.36
C TRP A 93 1.12 -0.49 5.75
N ALA A 94 2.14 -0.27 6.59
CA ALA A 94 3.53 -0.48 6.23
C ALA A 94 4.18 -1.37 7.28
N THR A 95 5.04 -2.29 6.83
CA THR A 95 5.89 -3.06 7.75
C THR A 95 7.14 -2.25 8.07
N PRO A 96 7.61 -2.28 9.33
CA PRO A 96 8.95 -1.79 9.62
C PRO A 96 9.95 -2.57 8.77
N ILE A 97 10.73 -1.87 7.95
CA ILE A 97 11.89 -2.48 7.29
C ILE A 97 13.00 -2.53 8.33
N LEU A 98 13.32 -3.73 8.82
CA LEU A 98 14.57 -3.95 9.53
C LEU A 98 15.70 -3.84 8.50
N TYR A 99 16.28 -2.64 8.36
CA TYR A 99 17.64 -2.53 7.86
C TYR A 99 18.57 -3.03 8.98
N GLN A 100 18.64 -4.35 9.16
CA GLN A 100 19.67 -4.95 10.01
C GLN A 100 21.01 -4.86 9.29
N TYR A 101 21.64 -3.69 9.30
CA TYR A 101 23.07 -3.63 9.18
C TYR A 101 23.63 -4.14 10.51
N MET A 102 24.06 -5.40 10.54
CA MET A 102 25.04 -5.86 11.53
C MET A 102 26.27 -4.97 11.39
N VAL A 103 26.33 -3.89 12.17
CA VAL A 103 27.63 -3.30 12.52
C VAL A 103 28.18 -4.23 13.60
N LEU A 104 28.90 -5.26 13.15
CA LEU A 104 29.83 -5.99 13.99
C LEU A 104 30.80 -4.94 14.56
N LYS A 105 30.70 -4.69 15.87
CA LYS A 105 31.77 -4.08 16.65
C LYS A 105 32.53 -5.19 17.36
#